data_AF-A0A4R3L5Z6-F1
#
_entry.id   AF-A0A4R3L5Z6-F1
#
_cell.length_a   1.000
_cell.length_b   1.000
_cell.length_c   1.000
_cell.angle_alpha   90.00
_cell.angle_beta   90.00
_cell.angle_gamma   90.00
#
_symmetry.space_group_name_H-M   'P 1'
#
loop_
_entity.id
_entity.type
_entity.pdbx_description
1 polymer ?
#
loop_
_entity_poly.entity_id
_entity_poly.type
_entity_poly.pdbx_seq_one_letter_code
_entity_poly.pdbx_strand_id
1 'polypeptide(L)' 'MSAPHPLNQAVIAQALHDLRNGQLRRCKAMGFGEEELDALKHPELVSMLVNATVS' A
#
# COMPACT_ATOMS: atom_id res chain seq x y z
N MET A 1 -14.02 16.41 1.22
CA MET A 1 -13.32 15.19 0.77
C MET A 1 -11.88 15.33 1.21
N SER A 2 -11.40 14.47 2.10
CA SER A 2 -10.01 14.53 2.57
C SER A 2 -9.09 14.28 1.38
N ALA A 3 -8.19 15.22 1.09
CA ALA A 3 -7.22 15.02 0.03
C ALA A 3 -6.37 13.78 0.35
N PRO A 4 -6.13 12.87 -0.61
CA PRO A 4 -5.37 11.65 -0.36
C PRO A 4 -4.00 12.01 0.20
N HIS A 5 -3.67 11.47 1.37
CA HIS A 5 -2.48 11.87 2.10
C HIS A 5 -1.23 11.46 1.30
N PRO A 6 -0.29 12.39 0.99
CA PRO A 6 0.85 12.09 0.12
C PRO A 6 1.73 10.95 0.66
N LEU A 7 1.75 10.75 1.98
CA LEU A 7 2.40 9.59 2.61
C LEU A 7 1.75 8.25 2.19
N ASN A 8 0.42 8.13 2.24
CA ASN A 8 -0.27 6.90 1.85
C ASN A 8 -0.01 6.59 0.38
N GLN A 9 -0.03 7.61 -0.48
CA GLN A 9 0.30 7.45 -1.90
C GLN A 9 1.72 6.91 -2.09
N ALA A 10 2.72 7.50 -1.42
CA ALA A 10 4.10 7.08 -1.54
C ALA A 10 4.33 5.66 -1.02
N VAL A 11 3.76 5.32 0.15
CA VAL A 11 3.90 4.00 0.78
C VAL A 11 3.24 2.92 -0.08
N ILE A 12 2.02 3.15 -0.58
CA ILE A 12 1.31 2.18 -1.43
C ILE A 12 2.01 2.02 -2.77
N ALA A 13 2.45 3.12 -3.40
CA ALA A 13 3.20 3.06 -4.65
C ALA A 13 4.50 2.24 -4.49
N GLN A 14 5.24 2.45 -3.40
CA GLN A 14 6.46 1.69 -3.10
C GLN A 14 6.16 0.21 -2.84
N ALA A 15 5.12 -0.10 -2.06
CA ALA A 15 4.70 -1.47 -1.78
C ALA A 15 4.28 -2.23 -3.05
N LEU A 16 3.54 -1.58 -3.94
CA LEU A 16 3.15 -2.16 -5.23
C LEU A 16 4.36 -2.38 -6.15
N HIS A 17 5.32 -1.46 -6.15
CA HIS A 17 6.57 -1.62 -6.90
C HIS A 17 7.39 -2.81 -6.39
N ASP A 18 7.58 -2.90 -5.08
CA ASP A 18 8.33 -3.97 -4.45
C ASP A 18 7.65 -5.33 -4.63
N LEU A 19 6.31 -5.40 -4.48
CA LEU A 19 5.53 -6.62 -4.69
C LEU A 19 5.64 -7.13 -6.13
N ARG A 20 5.52 -6.22 -7.11
CA ARG A 20 5.67 -6.54 -8.55
C ARG A 20 7.05 -7.10 -8.88
N ASN A 21 8.08 -6.65 -8.14
CA ASN A 21 9.46 -7.12 -8.30
C ASN A 21 9.79 -8.33 -7.40
N GLY A 22 8.81 -8.94 -6.71
CA GLY A 22 9.03 -10.08 -5.82
C GLY A 22 9.78 -9.73 -4.52
N GLN A 23 9.86 -8.45 -4.16
CA GLN A 23 10.61 -7.94 -3.01
C GLN A 23 9.80 -7.99 -1.71
N LEU A 24 9.21 -9.15 -1.40
CA LEU A 24 8.35 -9.37 -0.22
C LEU A 24 9.00 -8.92 1.10
N ARG A 25 10.32 -9.12 1.24
CA ARG A 25 11.07 -8.68 2.43
C ARG A 25 11.00 -7.17 2.66
N ARG A 26 10.98 -6.37 1.59
CA ARG A 26 10.90 -4.90 1.69
C ARG A 26 9.49 -4.44 2.04
N CYS A 27 8.46 -5.10 1.50
CA CYS A 27 7.08 -4.85 1.91
C CYS A 27 6.90 -5.15 3.41
N LYS A 28 7.42 -6.29 3.91
CA LYS A 28 7.39 -6.61 5.33
C LYS A 28 8.16 -5.60 6.20
N ALA A 29 9.29 -5.08 5.70
CA ALA A 29 10.06 -4.04 6.40
C ALA A 29 9.33 -2.69 6.50
N MET A 30 8.42 -2.39 5.56
CA MET A 30 7.52 -1.23 5.64
C MET A 30 6.34 -1.44 6.59
N GLY A 31 6.18 -2.65 7.15
CA GLY A 31 5.09 -2.99 8.06
C GLY A 31 3.90 -3.71 7.41
N PHE A 32 3.99 -4.07 6.12
CA PHE A 32 2.93 -4.86 5.48
C PHE A 32 3.00 -6.33 5.93
N GLY A 33 1.91 -6.83 6.52
CA GLY A 33 1.70 -8.24 6.79
C GLY A 33 1.16 -8.97 5.55
N GLU A 34 0.80 -10.24 5.74
CA GLU A 34 0.36 -11.10 4.64
C GLU A 34 -1.03 -10.71 4.13
N GLU A 35 -1.95 -10.34 5.04
CA GLU A 35 -3.28 -9.86 4.68
C GLU A 35 -3.22 -8.53 3.91
N GLU A 36 -2.37 -7.60 4.34
CA GLU A 36 -2.21 -6.32 3.64
C GLU A 36 -1.56 -6.52 2.26
N LEU A 37 -0.58 -7.43 2.15
CA LEU A 37 0.02 -7.77 0.87
C LEU A 37 -0.95 -8.46 -0.08
N ASP A 38 -1.87 -9.27 0.43
CA ASP A 38 -2.92 -9.87 -0.36
C ASP A 38 -3.95 -8.81 -0.81
N ALA A 39 -4.32 -7.88 0.08
CA ALA A 39 -5.18 -6.76 -0.25
C ALA A 39 -4.61 -5.87 -1.37
N LEU A 40 -3.29 -5.67 -1.42
CA LEU A 40 -2.62 -4.92 -2.49
C LEU A 40 -2.75 -5.55 -3.89
N LYS A 41 -3.16 -6.82 -3.99
CA LYS A 41 -3.46 -7.48 -5.28
C LYS A 41 -4.82 -7.08 -5.84
N HIS A 42 -5.69 -6.49 -5.02
CA HIS A 42 -7.03 -6.07 -5.40
C HIS A 42 -7.07 -4.56 -5.68
N PRO A 43 -7.27 -4.13 -6.94
CA PRO A 43 -7.25 -2.70 -7.31
C PRO A 43 -8.26 -1.84 -6.54
N GLU A 44 -9.41 -2.42 -6.22
CA GLU A 44 -10.48 -1.81 -5.41
C GLU A 44 -9.97 -1.39 -4.03
N LEU A 45 -9.24 -2.30 -3.35
CA LEU A 45 -8.71 -2.10 -2.00
C LEU A 45 -7.54 -1.10 -2.00
N VAL A 46 -6.71 -1.13 -3.04
CA VAL A 46 -5.64 -0.13 -3.24
C VAL A 46 -6.24 1.28 -3.32
N SER A 47 -7.32 1.45 -4.08
CA SER A 47 -8.01 2.75 -4.20
C SER A 47 -8.53 3.24 -2.84
N MET A 48 -9.08 2.34 -2.02
CA MET A 48 -9.53 2.70 -0.67
C MET A 48 -8.36 3.13 0.24
N LEU A 49 -7.25 2.38 0.24
CA LEU A 49 -6.09 2.65 1.07
C LEU A 49 -5.41 3.98 0.71
N VAL A 50 -5.31 4.30 -0.59
CA VAL A 50 -4.76 5.58 -1.07
C VAL A 50 -5.58 6.78 -0.58
N ASN A 51 -6.89 6.62 -0.50
CA ASN A 51 -7.82 7.69 -0.11
C ASN A 51 -8.15 7.70 1.40
N ALA A 52 -7.57 6.78 2.18
CA ALA A 52 -7.77 6.72 3.61
C ALA A 52 -7.17 7.95 4.30
N THR A 53 -7.86 8.48 5.32
CA THR A 53 -7.34 9.53 6.19
C THR A 53 -6.42 8.96 7.23
N VAL A 54 -5.25 9.57 7.39
CA VAL A 54 -4.32 9.31 8.50
C VAL A 54 -4.55 10.40 9.54
N SER A 55 -4.80 10.02 10.80
CA SER A 55 -4.95 10.91 11.95
C SER A 55 -3.69 10.94 12.80
#